data_AF-A0A5N6QU38-F1
#
_entry.id   AF-A0A5N6QU38-F1
#
_cell.length_a   1.000
_cell.length_b   1.000
_cell.length_c   1.000
_cell.angle_alpha   90.00
_cell.angle_beta   90.00
_cell.angle_gamma   90.00
#
_symmetry.space_group_name_H-M   'P 1'
#
loop_
_entity.id
_entity.type
_entity.pdbx_description
1 polymer ?
#
loop_
_entity_poly.entity_id
_entity_poly.type
_entity_poly.pdbx_seq_one_letter_code
_entity_poly.pdbx_strand_id
1 'polypeptide(L)' 'MSSAAATTTKGGRGKPKASKSVTRSQKAGLQFPVGRVARFLKTGRYAQRVGSGSPVYLSAVLEYLAAEVRVNVHS' A
#
# COMPACT_ATOMS: atom_id res chain seq x y z
N MET A 1 14.14 -18.17 -41.23
CA MET A 1 15.26 -17.25 -40.96
C MET A 1 14.72 -15.83 -40.97
N SER A 2 15.13 -15.01 -39.99
CA SER A 2 14.94 -13.55 -39.86
C SER A 2 13.50 -13.00 -39.75
N SER A 3 13.19 -12.05 -38.88
CA SER A 3 13.96 -11.34 -37.86
C SER A 3 12.97 -10.59 -36.95
N ALA A 4 13.37 -10.43 -35.70
CA ALA A 4 12.71 -9.63 -34.69
C ALA A 4 12.44 -8.17 -35.13
N ALA A 5 11.31 -7.63 -34.70
CA ALA A 5 11.06 -6.19 -34.59
C ALA A 5 10.29 -5.97 -33.28
N ALA A 6 11.01 -5.65 -32.21
CA ALA A 6 11.22 -4.29 -31.72
C ALA A 6 10.30 -3.99 -30.52
N THR A 7 10.84 -4.32 -29.34
CA THR A 7 10.46 -3.80 -28.03
C THR A 7 10.25 -2.28 -28.04
N THR A 8 9.03 -1.83 -27.78
CA THR A 8 8.77 -0.51 -27.18
C THR A 8 8.53 -0.68 -25.68
N THR A 9 9.62 -0.84 -24.94
CA THR A 9 9.65 -0.60 -23.49
C THR A 9 9.46 0.89 -23.25
N LYS A 10 8.20 1.34 -23.11
CA LYS A 10 7.94 2.67 -22.56
C LYS A 10 8.20 2.59 -21.04
N GLY A 11 9.48 2.72 -20.68
CA GLY A 11 9.94 2.78 -19.30
C GLY A 11 9.16 3.86 -18.56
N GLY A 12 8.26 3.43 -17.68
CA GLY A 12 7.54 4.31 -16.77
C GLY A 12 8.55 5.07 -15.93
N ARG A 13 8.64 6.38 -16.17
CA ARG A 13 9.42 7.40 -15.46
C ARG A 13 10.49 6.82 -14.52
N GLY A 14 11.61 6.38 -15.12
CA GLY A 14 12.82 6.08 -14.37
C GLY A 14 13.24 7.29 -13.54
N LYS A 15 13.30 7.08 -12.21
CA LYS A 15 13.79 7.95 -11.13
C LYS A 15 14.21 9.39 -11.52
N PRO A 16 13.42 10.43 -11.15
CA PRO A 16 14.06 11.64 -10.67
C PRO A 16 14.71 11.35 -9.30
N LYS A 17 15.93 11.87 -9.11
CA LYS A 17 16.74 11.81 -7.89
C LYS A 17 15.90 11.94 -6.60
N ALA A 18 16.05 10.94 -5.73
CA ALA A 18 15.86 10.94 -4.27
C ALA A 18 14.97 12.04 -3.65
N SER A 19 13.71 12.17 -4.07
CA SER A 19 12.71 12.75 -3.17
C SER A 19 12.54 11.77 -2.00
N LYS A 20 12.54 12.27 -0.75
CA LYS A 20 12.26 11.42 0.43
C LYS A 20 11.02 10.56 0.14
N SER A 21 11.18 9.24 0.19
CA SER A 21 10.08 8.31 -0.05
C SER A 21 9.04 8.52 1.04
N VAL A 22 7.86 9.02 0.66
CA VAL A 22 6.73 9.14 1.58
C VAL A 22 6.06 7.78 1.69
N THR A 23 5.92 7.27 2.91
CA THR A 23 5.27 5.97 3.12
C THR A 23 3.77 6.05 2.78
N ARG A 24 3.17 4.92 2.41
CA ARG A 24 1.72 4.86 2.17
C ARG A 24 0.89 5.23 3.39
N SER A 25 1.39 4.93 4.60
CA SER A 25 0.79 5.36 5.86
C SER A 25 0.81 6.88 6.01
N GLN A 26 1.98 7.51 5.85
CA GLN A 26 2.10 8.98 5.91
C GLN A 26 1.24 9.67 4.85
N LYS A 27 1.19 9.12 3.63
CA LYS A 27 0.35 9.67 2.56
C LYS A 27 -1.15 9.56 2.86
N ALA A 28 -1.57 8.54 3.60
CA ALA A 28 -2.95 8.33 4.01
C ALA A 28 -3.31 9.01 5.35
N GLY A 29 -2.33 9.59 6.07
CA GLY A 29 -2.55 10.17 7.39
C GLY A 29 -2.82 9.14 8.48
N LEU A 30 -2.41 7.88 8.30
CA LEU A 30 -2.67 6.78 9.23
C LEU A 30 -1.41 6.44 10.04
N GLN A 31 -1.58 6.21 11.35
CA GLN A 31 -0.54 5.63 12.21
C GLN A 31 -0.33 4.15 11.91
N PHE A 32 -1.39 3.44 11.53
CA PHE A 32 -1.32 2.03 11.23
C PHE A 32 -0.51 1.75 9.94
N PRO A 33 0.23 0.62 9.90
CA PRO A 33 1.18 0.34 8.82
C PRO A 33 0.49 -0.23 7.57
N VAL A 34 0.01 0.65 6.68
CA VAL A 34 -0.66 0.32 5.40
C VAL A 34 0.20 -0.61 4.53
N GLY A 35 1.50 -0.39 4.49
CA GLY A 35 2.43 -1.22 3.71
C GLY A 35 2.47 -2.68 4.18
N ARG A 36 2.37 -2.90 5.50
CA ARG A 36 2.38 -4.23 6.11
C ARG A 36 1.05 -4.94 5.90
N VAL A 37 -0.07 -4.23 6.06
CA VAL A 37 -1.42 -4.74 5.77
C VAL A 37 -1.51 -5.18 4.31
N ALA A 38 -1.00 -4.39 3.37
CA ALA A 38 -0.96 -4.76 1.97
C ALA A 38 -0.16 -6.06 1.71
N ARG A 39 0.93 -6.30 2.46
CA ARG A 39 1.71 -7.55 2.36
C ARG A 39 0.89 -8.72 2.88
N PHE A 40 0.27 -8.59 4.05
CA PHE A 40 -0.54 -9.64 4.64
C PHE A 40 -1.76 -10.00 3.78
N LEU A 41 -2.40 -9.03 3.14
CA LEU A 41 -3.50 -9.31 2.20
C LEU A 41 -3.05 -10.17 1.00
N LYS A 42 -1.81 -9.99 0.53
CA LYS A 42 -1.24 -10.80 -0.56
C LYS A 42 -0.80 -12.17 -0.08
N THR A 43 -0.10 -12.25 1.05
CA THR A 43 0.40 -13.52 1.62
C THR A 43 -0.77 -14.40 2.07
N GLY A 44 -1.84 -13.83 2.61
CA GLY A 44 -3.04 -14.56 3.03
C GLY A 44 -3.91 -15.07 1.89
N ARG A 45 -3.60 -14.74 0.62
CA ARG A 45 -4.31 -15.20 -0.58
C ARG A 45 -5.84 -14.98 -0.54
N TYR A 46 -6.29 -13.91 0.13
CA TYR A 46 -7.73 -13.60 0.28
C TYR A 46 -8.44 -13.27 -1.04
N ALA A 47 -7.69 -12.85 -2.06
CA ALA A 47 -8.19 -12.63 -3.40
C ALA A 47 -7.04 -12.79 -4.42
N GLN A 48 -7.38 -13.08 -5.68
CA GLN A 48 -6.41 -13.13 -6.77
C GLN A 48 -5.72 -11.77 -7.00
N ARG A 49 -6.44 -10.67 -6.79
CA ARG A 49 -5.94 -9.29 -6.89
C ARG A 49 -6.43 -8.48 -5.71
N VAL A 50 -5.54 -7.67 -5.14
CA VAL A 50 -5.86 -6.74 -4.06
C VAL A 50 -5.76 -5.32 -4.63
N GLY A 51 -6.87 -4.59 -4.60
CA GLY A 51 -6.92 -3.19 -5.04
C GLY A 51 -6.02 -2.28 -4.20
N SER A 52 -5.52 -1.19 -4.79
CA SER A 52 -4.58 -0.27 -4.12
C SER A 52 -5.17 0.43 -2.89
N GLY A 53 -6.48 0.70 -2.89
CA GLY A 53 -7.20 1.32 -1.77
C GLY A 53 -7.58 0.36 -0.64
N SER A 54 -7.65 -0.94 -0.91
CA SER A 54 -8.03 -1.97 0.08
C SER A 54 -7.19 -1.92 1.37
N PRO A 55 -5.84 -1.92 1.32
CA PRO A 55 -5.03 -1.84 2.54
C PRO A 55 -5.15 -0.51 3.26
N VAL A 56 -5.52 0.59 2.58
CA VAL A 56 -5.73 1.90 3.22
C VAL A 56 -7.02 1.87 4.04
N TYR A 57 -8.11 1.39 3.43
CA TYR A 57 -9.41 1.26 4.10
C TYR A 57 -9.31 0.35 5.32
N LEU A 58 -8.72 -0.83 5.18
CA LEU A 58 -8.57 -1.77 6.30
C LEU A 58 -7.69 -1.18 7.41
N SER A 59 -6.59 -0.50 7.09
CA SER A 59 -5.78 0.16 8.11
C SER A 59 -6.54 1.26 8.86
N ALA A 60 -7.36 2.05 8.17
CA ALA A 60 -8.15 3.10 8.80
C ALA A 60 -9.18 2.53 9.79
N VAL A 61 -9.89 1.47 9.40
CA VAL A 61 -10.87 0.80 10.28
C VAL A 61 -10.19 0.21 11.52
N LEU A 62 -9.05 -0.47 11.34
CA LEU A 62 -8.30 -1.05 12.46
C LEU A 62 -7.74 0.03 13.40
N GLU A 63 -7.28 1.15 12.86
CA GLU A 63 -6.79 2.28 13.65
C GLU A 63 -7.91 2.93 14.45
N TYR A 64 -9.08 3.15 13.83
CA TYR A 64 -10.26 3.67 14.51
C TYR A 64 -10.67 2.77 15.69
N LEU A 65 -10.81 1.46 15.46
CA LEU A 65 -11.21 0.54 16.52
C LEU A 65 -10.18 0.47 17.66
N ALA A 66 -8.88 0.51 17.33
CA ALA A 66 -7.83 0.54 18.34
C ALA A 66 -7.83 1.85 19.14
N ALA A 67 -8.08 2.98 18.47
CA ALA A 67 -8.21 4.28 19.12
C ALA A 67 -9.43 4.32 20.05
N GLU A 68 -10.57 3.81 19.61
CA GLU A 68 -11.80 3.75 20.40
C GLU A 68 -11.60 2.95 21.69
N VAL A 69 -11.06 1.72 21.58
CA VAL A 69 -10.77 0.88 22.76
C VAL A 69 -9.74 1.56 23.67
N ARG A 70 -8.71 2.18 23.09
CA ARG A 70 -7.68 2.89 23.87
C ARG A 70 -8.28 4.07 24.64
N VAL A 71 -9.12 4.89 24.02
CA VAL A 71 -9.73 6.06 24.67
C VAL A 71 -10.73 5.63 25.74
N ASN A 72 -11.56 4.63 25.44
CA ASN A 72 -12.63 4.19 26.32
C ASN A 72 -12.14 3.41 27.56
N VAL A 73 -10.90 2.90 27.55
CA VAL A 73 -10.26 2.23 28.70
C VAL A 73 -9.55 3.21 29.65
N HIS A 74 -9.30 4.45 29.21
CA HIS A 74 -8.65 5.49 30.03
C HIS A 74 -9.63 6.59 30.47
N SER A 75 -10.94 6.37 30.30
CA SER A 75 -12.03 7.20 30.84
C SER A 75 -12.62 6.51 32.07
#